data_AF-C0BPB9-F1
#
_entry.id   AF-C0BPB9-F1
#
_cell.length_a   1.000
_cell.length_b   1.000
_cell.length_c   1.000
_cell.angle_alpha   90.00
_cell.angle_beta   90.00
_cell.angle_gamma   90.00
#
_symmetry.space_group_name_H-M   'P 1'
#
loop_
_entity.id
_entity.type
_entity.pdbx_description
1 polymer ?
#
loop_
_entity_poly.entity_id
_entity_poly.type
_entity_poly.pdbx_seq_one_letter_code
_entity_poly.pdbx_strand_id
1 'polypeptide(L)' 'MKYLSISLLFLIAMCQKDDDETCLIDQPDLNVVCIEIYQPVCGCDKVTYSNNCYANASGVSSWVDGECAD' A
#
# COMPACT_ATOMS: atom_id res chain seq x y z
N MET A 1 -19.09 -18.71 39.27
CA MET A 1 -19.00 -20.00 38.55
C MET A 1 -19.68 -19.98 37.17
N LYS A 2 -19.58 -18.88 36.39
CA LYS A 2 -20.01 -18.86 34.97
C LYS A 2 -19.23 -17.87 34.08
N TYR A 3 -18.24 -17.18 34.67
CA TYR A 3 -17.43 -16.17 33.99
C TYR A 3 -15.96 -16.59 33.80
N LEU A 4 -15.57 -17.78 34.28
CA LEU A 4 -14.19 -18.28 34.15
C LEU A 4 -13.89 -18.78 32.72
N SER A 5 -14.92 -19.08 31.92
CA SER A 5 -14.78 -19.61 30.55
C SER A 5 -14.88 -18.54 29.46
N ILE A 6 -15.32 -17.32 29.79
CA ILE A 6 -15.56 -16.25 28.79
C ILE A 6 -14.26 -15.48 28.48
N SER A 7 -13.32 -15.40 29.43
CA SER A 7 -12.03 -14.72 29.24
C SER A 7 -11.10 -15.42 28.24
N LEU A 8 -11.27 -16.72 27.98
CA LEU A 8 -10.41 -17.47 27.04
C LEU A 8 -10.84 -17.34 25.57
N LEU A 9 -12.12 -17.00 25.34
CA LEU A 9 -12.68 -16.78 23.99
C LEU A 9 -12.33 -15.39 23.43
N PHE A 10 -11.96 -14.42 24.28
CA PHE A 10 -11.54 -13.09 23.85
C PHE A 10 -10.08 -13.02 23.36
N LEU A 11 -9.22 -13.96 23.78
CA LEU A 11 -7.81 -14.02 23.35
C LEU A 11 -7.63 -14.47 21.90
N ILE A 12 -8.62 -15.21 21.36
CA ILE A 12 -8.62 -15.69 19.96
C ILE A 12 -9.37 -14.78 19.00
N ALA A 13 -9.97 -13.68 19.49
CA ALA A 13 -10.78 -12.76 18.68
C ALA A 13 -10.09 -11.40 18.40
N MET A 14 -8.79 -11.28 18.66
CA MET A 14 -8.01 -10.08 18.32
C MET A 14 -6.96 -10.41 17.26
N CYS A 15 -7.42 -10.79 16.06
CA CYS A 15 -6.63 -10.64 14.85
C CYS A 15 -7.45 -9.77 13.91
N GLN A 16 -7.47 -8.46 14.17
CA GLN A 16 -7.80 -7.48 13.15
C GLN A 16 -6.58 -7.46 12.24
N LYS A 17 -6.65 -8.21 11.14
CA LYS A 17 -5.74 -7.96 10.02
C LYS A 17 -6.23 -6.63 9.48
N ASP A 18 -5.60 -5.55 9.90
CA ASP A 18 -5.75 -4.27 9.24
C ASP A 18 -5.04 -4.45 7.91
N ASP A 19 -5.74 -4.93 6.89
CA ASP A 19 -5.45 -4.56 5.51
C ASP A 19 -5.79 -3.08 5.37
N ASP A 20 -5.01 -2.26 6.09
CA ASP A 20 -4.90 -0.85 5.82
C ASP A 20 -4.48 -0.79 4.35
N GLU A 21 -5.38 -0.28 3.53
CA GLU A 21 -5.14 0.06 2.14
C GLU A 21 -4.15 1.22 2.15
N THR A 22 -2.93 0.92 2.58
CA THR A 22 -1.85 1.86 2.65
C THR A 22 -1.45 2.13 1.21
N CYS A 23 -1.34 3.42 0.94
CA CYS A 23 -0.69 3.99 -0.24
C CYS A 23 0.65 3.31 -0.62
N LEU A 24 1.30 2.67 0.36
CA LEU A 24 2.58 2.01 0.20
C LEU A 24 2.42 0.49 0.38
N ILE A 25 3.11 -0.28 -0.46
CA ILE A 25 3.26 -1.73 -0.28
C ILE A 25 4.48 -2.03 0.59
N ASP A 26 4.35 -2.98 1.52
CA ASP A 26 5.41 -3.38 2.45
C ASP A 26 6.68 -3.93 1.76
N GLN A 27 6.57 -4.36 0.49
CA GLN A 27 7.68 -4.92 -0.28
C GLN A 27 7.66 -4.41 -1.73
N PRO A 28 8.49 -3.40 -2.08
CA PRO A 28 8.67 -2.98 -3.46
C PRO A 28 9.36 -4.09 -4.28
N ASP A 29 8.88 -4.32 -5.50
CA ASP A 29 9.51 -5.28 -6.40
C ASP A 29 10.69 -4.64 -7.14
N LEU A 30 11.90 -4.96 -6.67
CA LEU A 30 13.16 -4.46 -7.24
C LEU A 30 13.53 -5.10 -8.59
N ASN A 31 12.79 -6.11 -9.05
CA ASN A 31 13.04 -6.79 -10.33
C ASN A 31 12.13 -6.27 -11.46
N VAL A 32 11.36 -5.22 -11.20
CA VAL A 32 10.50 -4.60 -12.22
C VAL A 32 11.38 -3.90 -13.26
N VAL A 33 11.15 -4.26 -14.54
CA VAL A 33 11.73 -3.54 -15.68
C VAL A 33 10.64 -2.64 -16.25
N CYS A 34 10.86 -1.33 -16.17
CA CYS A 34 9.95 -0.35 -16.72
C CYS A 34 10.37 0.09 -18.13
N ILE A 35 9.38 0.39 -18.95
CA ILE A 35 9.62 1.05 -20.23
C ILE A 35 9.95 2.53 -19.99
N GLU A 36 10.86 3.07 -20.79
CA GLU A 36 11.29 4.47 -20.75
C GLU A 36 10.27 5.37 -21.48
N ILE A 37 9.04 5.39 -20.98
CA ILE A 37 7.97 6.28 -21.46
C ILE A 37 7.64 7.32 -20.40
N TYR A 38 7.45 8.56 -20.83
CA TYR A 38 6.99 9.63 -19.95
C TYR A 38 5.46 9.77 -20.07
N GLN A 39 4.76 9.21 -19.09
CA GLN A 39 3.32 9.29 -18.88
C GLN A 39 3.07 9.48 -17.38
N PRO A 40 3.29 10.70 -16.86
CA PRO A 40 3.47 10.90 -15.43
C PRO A 40 2.24 10.54 -14.62
N VAL A 41 2.49 10.10 -13.39
CA VAL A 41 1.46 9.83 -12.38
C VAL A 41 1.86 10.45 -11.04
N CYS A 42 0.89 10.93 -10.27
CA CYS A 42 1.08 11.43 -8.93
C CYS A 42 0.74 10.33 -7.94
N GLY A 43 1.75 9.79 -7.26
CA GLY A 43 1.58 8.80 -6.21
C GLY A 43 0.79 9.37 -5.03
N CYS A 44 0.13 8.49 -4.30
CA CYS A 44 -0.53 8.84 -3.03
C CYS A 44 0.46 9.35 -1.94
N ASP A 45 1.75 9.11 -2.13
CA ASP A 45 2.87 9.64 -1.34
C ASP A 45 3.28 11.06 -1.77
N LYS A 46 2.57 11.62 -2.75
CA LYS A 46 2.78 12.96 -3.35
C LYS A 46 4.10 13.07 -4.13
N VAL A 47 4.60 11.95 -4.64
CA VAL A 47 5.75 11.92 -5.54
C VAL A 47 5.25 11.75 -6.97
N THR A 48 5.79 12.56 -7.89
CA THR A 48 5.59 12.38 -9.33
C THR A 48 6.50 11.27 -9.83
N TYR A 49 5.93 10.25 -10.46
CA TYR A 49 6.65 9.18 -11.14
C TYR A 49 6.55 9.34 -12.65
N SER A 50 7.60 8.98 -13.39
CA SER A 50 7.64 9.11 -14.85
C SER A 50 6.55 8.30 -15.56
N ASN A 51 6.13 7.19 -14.96
CA ASN A 51 4.95 6.42 -15.34
C ASN A 51 4.50 5.50 -14.19
N ASN A 52 3.36 4.84 -14.37
CA ASN A 52 2.77 3.92 -13.41
C ASN A 52 3.69 2.75 -13.01
N CYS A 53 4.57 2.29 -13.91
CA CYS A 53 5.48 1.20 -13.61
C CYS A 53 6.50 1.63 -12.57
N TYR A 54 7.08 2.83 -12.71
CA TYR A 54 8.01 3.37 -11.71
C TYR A 54 7.33 3.66 -10.37
N ALA A 55 6.06 4.07 -10.36
CA ALA A 55 5.29 4.22 -9.11
C ALA A 55 5.17 2.88 -8.38
N ASN A 56 4.73 1.83 -9.08
CA ASN A 56 4.61 0.48 -8.53
C ASN A 56 5.96 -0.10 -8.08
N ALA A 57 7.02 0.05 -8.88
CA ALA A 57 8.38 -0.40 -8.54
C ALA A 57 8.93 0.31 -7.28
N SER A 58 8.48 1.55 -7.03
CA SER A 58 8.84 2.32 -5.84
C SER A 58 8.00 1.96 -4.61
N GLY A 59 7.08 1.01 -4.75
CA GLY A 59 6.23 0.55 -3.67
C GLY A 59 4.99 1.43 -3.46
N VAL A 60 4.59 2.24 -4.42
CA VAL A 60 3.34 3.01 -4.37
C VAL A 60 2.20 2.17 -4.95
N SER A 61 1.11 2.00 -4.21
CA SER A 61 -0.04 1.17 -4.56
C SER A 61 -1.17 1.93 -5.26
N SER A 62 -1.20 3.26 -5.17
CA SER A 62 -2.22 4.10 -5.80
C SER A 62 -1.67 5.43 -6.30
N TRP A 63 -2.23 5.92 -7.41
CA TRP A 63 -1.81 7.16 -8.06
C TRP A 63 -2.96 7.72 -8.91
N VAL A 64 -2.82 8.99 -9.29
CA VAL A 64 -3.67 9.64 -10.30
C VAL A 64 -2.84 10.00 -11.53
N ASP A 65 -3.49 10.11 -12.69
CA ASP A 65 -2.82 10.53 -13.93
C ASP A 65 -2.36 11.99 -13.85
N GLY A 66 -1.17 12.26 -14.37
CA GLY A 66 -0.52 13.57 -14.34
C GLY A 66 0.49 13.72 -13.19
N GLU A 67 1.26 14.79 -13.23
CA GLU A 67 2.18 15.13 -12.14
C GLU A 67 1.43 15.59 -10.88
N CYS A 68 2.08 15.53 -9.71
CA CYS A 68 1.53 16.11 -8.50
C CYS A 68 1.41 17.63 -8.63
N ALA A 69 0.36 18.20 -8.03
CA ALA A 69 0.27 19.65 -7.87
C ALA A 69 1.29 20.10 -6.81
N ASP A 70 2.05 21.16 -7.11
CA ASP A 70 2.98 21.82 -6.19
C ASP A 70 2.29 22.45 -4.97
#